data_AF-R6BX16-F1
#
_entry.id   AF-R6BX16-F1
#
_cell.length_a   1.000
_cell.length_b   1.000
_cell.length_c   1.000
_cell.angle_alpha   90.00
_cell.angle_beta   90.00
_cell.angle_gamma   90.00
#
_symmetry.space_group_name_H-M   'P 1'
#
loop_
_entity.id
_entity.type
_entity.pdbx_description
1 polymer ?
#
loop_
_entity_poly.entity_id
_entity_poly.type
_entity_poly.pdbx_seq_one_letter_code
_entity_poly.pdbx_strand_id
1 'polypeptide(L)' 'MIKKAISLGVAKINVNTECQLAFAAATREYIEAGKDLEGKGFDPRKLLAPGFEAIKATVKEKMEIFGSIDKA' A
#
# COMPACT_ATOMS: atom_id res chain seq x y z
N MET A 1 19.59 5.86 4.05
CA MET A 1 20.08 4.84 3.12
C MET A 1 19.51 5.00 1.71
N ILE A 2 18.18 4.99 1.53
CA ILE A 2 17.53 5.10 0.20
C ILE A 2 17.99 6.33 -0.59
N LYS A 3 17.88 7.54 -0.02
CA LYS A 3 18.31 8.79 -0.68
C LYS A 3 19.78 8.78 -1.10
N LYS A 4 20.65 8.12 -0.33
CA LYS A 4 22.08 7.98 -0.68
C LYS A 4 22.26 7.05 -1.87
N ALA A 5 21.56 5.91 -1.90
CA ALA A 5 21.61 4.99 -3.05
C ALA A 5 21.10 5.66 -4.34
N ILE A 6 20.02 6.45 -4.25
CA ILE A 6 19.53 7.26 -5.37
C ILE A 6 20.60 8.25 -5.86
N SER A 7 21.27 8.97 -4.94
CA SER A 7 22.37 9.88 -5.30
C SER A 7 23.58 9.19 -5.95
N LEU A 8 23.67 7.86 -5.84
CA LEU A 8 24.71 7.03 -6.43
C LEU A 8 24.25 6.32 -7.73
N GLY A 9 23.07 6.65 -8.24
CA GLY A 9 22.59 6.18 -9.55
C GLY A 9 21.50 5.10 -9.52
N VAL A 10 20.99 4.70 -8.35
CA VAL A 10 19.84 3.78 -8.29
C VAL A 10 18.58 4.49 -8.80
N ALA A 11 18.04 4.02 -9.92
CA ALA A 11 16.85 4.58 -10.57
C ALA A 11 15.59 3.70 -10.46
N LYS A 12 15.71 2.45 -9.97
CA LYS A 12 14.59 1.53 -9.77
C LYS A 12 14.68 0.89 -8.38
N ILE A 13 13.63 1.07 -7.57
CA ILE A 13 13.54 0.51 -6.23
C ILE A 13 12.36 -0.46 -6.20
N ASN A 14 12.60 -1.68 -5.71
CA ASN A 14 11.55 -2.68 -5.53
C ASN A 14 11.00 -2.55 -4.10
N VAL A 15 9.68 -2.44 -3.99
CA VAL A 15 8.96 -2.43 -2.71
C VAL A 15 7.87 -3.49 -2.81
N ASN A 16 7.85 -4.44 -1.87
CA ASN A 16 6.85 -5.51 -1.86
C ASN A 16 6.38 -5.80 -0.44
N THR A 17 7.30 -6.10 0.48
CA THR A 17 6.97 -6.47 1.86
C THR A 17 6.13 -5.39 2.55
N GLU A 18 6.45 -4.11 2.37
CA GLU A 18 5.67 -3.03 2.95
C GLU A 18 4.24 -2.97 2.37
N CYS A 19 4.07 -3.20 1.07
CA CYS A 19 2.74 -3.28 0.45
C CYS A 19 1.95 -4.48 0.99
N GLN A 20 2.60 -5.63 1.17
CA GLN A 20 1.99 -6.83 1.73
C GLN A 20 1.52 -6.60 3.17
N LEU A 21 2.36 -5.98 4.01
CA LEU A 21 2.03 -5.66 5.40
C LEU A 21 0.88 -4.65 5.49
N ALA A 22 0.93 -3.56 4.69
CA ALA A 22 -0.12 -2.56 4.66
C ALA A 22 -1.48 -3.15 4.24
N PHE A 23 -1.48 -3.97 3.19
CA PHE A 23 -2.66 -4.67 2.71
C PHE A 23 -3.23 -5.62 3.78
N ALA A 24 -2.37 -6.45 4.37
CA ALA A 24 -2.77 -7.45 5.34
C ALA A 24 -3.36 -6.80 6.60
N ALA A 25 -2.73 -5.74 7.11
CA ALA A 25 -3.21 -5.00 8.28
C ALA A 25 -4.60 -4.40 8.04
N ALA A 26 -4.79 -3.64 6.96
CA ALA A 26 -6.06 -2.99 6.66
C ALA A 26 -7.19 -4.00 6.35
N THR A 27 -6.86 -5.10 5.67
CA THR A 27 -7.84 -6.17 5.41
C THR A 27 -8.21 -6.91 6.69
N ARG A 28 -7.24 -7.15 7.59
CA ARG A 28 -7.49 -7.79 8.89
C ARG A 28 -8.39 -6.93 9.77
N GLU A 29 -8.12 -5.63 9.86
CA GLU A 29 -8.94 -4.68 10.62
C GLU A 29 -10.40 -4.68 10.14
N TYR A 30 -10.64 -4.73 8.82
CA TYR A 30 -11.98 -4.82 8.25
C TYR A 30 -12.73 -6.08 8.72
N ILE A 31 -12.05 -7.23 8.74
CA ILE A 31 -12.61 -8.52 9.17
C ILE A 31 -12.83 -8.54 10.69
N GLU A 32 -11.86 -8.08 11.48
CA GLU A 32 -11.98 -8.06 12.95
C GLU A 32 -13.07 -7.08 13.43
N ALA A 33 -13.38 -6.05 12.64
CA ALA A 33 -14.53 -5.19 12.84
C ALA A 33 -15.88 -5.84 12.45
N GLY A 34 -15.89 -7.09 11.96
CA GLY A 34 -17.09 -7.83 11.56
C GLY A 34 -17.74 -7.34 10.26
N LYS A 35 -17.10 -6.42 9.54
CA LYS A 35 -17.67 -5.76 8.35
C LYS A 35 -17.88 -6.73 7.20
N ASP A 36 -17.17 -7.85 7.16
CA ASP A 36 -17.36 -8.92 6.18
C ASP A 36 -18.72 -9.64 6.36
N LEU A 37 -19.24 -9.68 7.59
CA LEU A 37 -20.53 -10.28 7.92
C LEU A 37 -21.72 -9.32 7.70
N GLU A 38 -21.47 -8.03 7.51
CA GLU A 38 -22.50 -7.01 7.32
C GLU A 38 -23.00 -6.93 5.88
N GLY A 39 -24.23 -7.38 5.64
CA GLY A 39 -24.90 -7.28 4.34
C GLY A 39 -24.12 -7.99 3.22
N LYS A 40 -23.56 -7.22 2.28
CA LYS A 40 -22.66 -7.73 1.23
C LYS A 40 -21.18 -7.44 1.50
N GLY A 41 -20.80 -7.33 2.77
CA GLY A 41 -19.44 -7.00 3.21
C GLY A 41 -18.37 -7.98 2.74
N PHE A 42 -18.75 -9.24 2.52
CA PHE A 42 -17.92 -10.31 1.94
C PHE A 42 -17.63 -10.13 0.44
N ASP A 43 -18.33 -9.21 -0.26
CA ASP A 43 -18.08 -8.95 -1.68
C ASP A 43 -16.59 -8.60 -1.86
N PRO A 44 -15.84 -9.28 -2.75
CA PRO A 44 -14.41 -9.08 -2.90
C PRO A 44 -14.03 -7.61 -3.12
N ARG A 45 -14.87 -6.82 -3.78
CA ARG A 45 -14.60 -5.39 -4.01
C ARG A 45 -14.65 -4.60 -2.70
N LYS A 46 -15.53 -4.97 -1.76
CA LYS A 46 -15.62 -4.34 -0.44
C LYS A 46 -14.54 -4.85 0.50
N LEU A 47 -14.34 -6.16 0.52
CA LEU A 47 -13.34 -6.81 1.37
C LEU A 47 -11.90 -6.37 1.04
N LEU A 48 -11.57 -6.24 -0.25
CA LEU A 48 -10.22 -5.92 -0.71
C LEU A 48 -9.96 -4.42 -0.86
N ALA A 49 -11.00 -3.58 -0.89
CA ALA A 49 -10.86 -2.12 -1.03
C ALA A 49 -9.99 -1.48 0.06
N PRO A 50 -10.13 -1.80 1.36
CA PRO A 50 -9.27 -1.23 2.41
C PRO A 50 -7.79 -1.54 2.18
N GLY A 51 -7.47 -2.79 1.86
CA GLY A 51 -6.10 -3.20 1.56
C GLY A 51 -5.54 -2.50 0.32
N PHE A 52 -6.35 -2.32 -0.72
CA PHE A 52 -5.97 -1.60 -1.93
C PHE A 52 -5.65 -0.12 -1.64
N GLU A 53 -6.50 0.58 -0.88
CA GLU A 53 -6.24 1.96 -0.49
C GLU A 53 -5.01 2.09 0.42
N ALA A 54 -4.76 1.12 1.30
CA ALA A 54 -3.54 1.08 2.13
C ALA A 54 -2.27 0.92 1.27
N ILE A 55 -2.30 0.07 0.22
CA ILE A 55 -1.20 -0.03 -0.75
C ILE A 55 -1.01 1.31 -1.46
N LYS A 56 -2.08 1.95 -1.94
CA LYS A 56 -1.97 3.26 -2.63
C LYS A 56 -1.32 4.32 -1.75
N ALA A 57 -1.71 4.40 -0.48
CA ALA A 57 -1.09 5.31 0.48
C ALA A 57 0.39 5.01 0.67
N THR A 58 0.75 3.73 0.84
CA THR A 58 2.15 3.28 0.97
C THR A 58 2.96 3.65 -0.28
N VAL A 59 2.44 3.38 -1.48
CA VAL A 59 3.13 3.71 -2.74
C VAL A 59 3.33 5.21 -2.88
N LYS A 60 2.33 6.04 -2.53
CA LYS A 60 2.45 7.49 -2.57
C LYS A 60 3.58 7.99 -1.65
N GLU A 61 3.64 7.50 -0.41
CA GLU A 61 4.73 7.82 0.52
C GLU A 61 6.10 7.42 -0.06
N LYS A 62 6.20 6.23 -0.67
CA LYS A 62 7.45 5.79 -1.32
C LYS A 62 7.83 6.70 -2.49
N MET A 63 6.88 7.12 -3.33
CA MET A 63 7.12 8.03 -4.45
C MET A 63 7.64 9.39 -3.98
N GLU A 64 7.12 9.92 -2.86
CA GLU A 64 7.63 11.15 -2.23
C GLU A 64 9.09 10.96 -1.77
N ILE A 65 9.41 9.83 -1.13
CA ILE A 65 10.78 9.49 -0.69
C ILE A 65 11.73 9.35 -1.90
N PHE A 66 11.25 8.75 -2.99
CA PHE A 66 12.03 8.51 -4.21
C PHE A 66 12.19 9.78 -5.06
N GLY A 67 11.34 10.80 -4.86
CA GLY A 67 11.38 12.05 -5.59
C GLY A 67 10.86 11.93 -7.03
N SER A 68 9.92 11.02 -7.27
CA SER A 68 9.34 10.73 -8.59
C SER A 68 7.94 11.33 -8.82
N ILE A 69 7.43 12.10 -7.86
CA ILE A 69 6.13 12.79 -7.98
C ILE A 69 6.19 13.83 -9.11
N ASP A 70 5.13 13.90 -9.93
CA ASP A 70 4.94 14.85 -11.03
C ASP A 70 6.04 14.86 -12.11
N LYS A 71 6.65 13.69 -12.36
CA LYS A 71 7.69 13.48 -13.38
C LYS A 71 7.31 12.41 -14.41
N ALA A 72 6.00 12.28 -14.67
CA ALA A 72 5.44 11.33 -15.63
C ALA A 72 5.57 11.82 -17.07
#